data_AF-A0A7S0NJ29-F1
#
_entry.id   AF-A0A7S0NJ29-F1
#
_cell.length_a   1.000
_cell.length_b   1.000
_cell.length_c   1.000
_cell.angle_alpha   90.00
_cell.angle_beta   90.00
_cell.angle_gamma   90.00
#
_symmetry.space_group_name_H-M   'P 1'
#
loop_
_entity.id
_entity.type
_entity.pdbx_description
1 polymer ?
#
loop_
_entity_poly.entity_id
_entity_poly.type
_entity_poly.pdbx_seq_one_letter_code
_entity_poly.pdbx_strand_id
1 'polypeptide(L)'
;GRRKGRRRRHATDGLVGDVTFGGEPFHEGPHPASERVPLSYIEQEPRFFSNLTVRETLTLDANLHGGDASDVDDVVRRLGLAACADTLVGGDTGGKEVRGISGGERRRL
;
A
#
# COMPACT_ATOMS: atom_id res chain seq x y z
N GLY A 1 -8.41 -34.20 41.89
CA GLY A 1 -7.60 -33.30 41.05
C GLY A 1 -8.36 -32.90 39.79
N ARG A 2 -8.66 -31.61 39.60
CA ARG A 2 -9.06 -31.02 38.32
C ARG A 2 -8.50 -29.60 38.26
N ARG A 3 -7.40 -29.40 37.52
CA ARG A 3 -6.84 -28.06 37.25
C ARG A 3 -7.75 -27.37 36.21
N LYS A 4 -8.51 -26.37 36.65
CA LYS A 4 -9.23 -25.45 35.77
C LYS A 4 -8.18 -24.56 35.10
N GLY A 5 -7.83 -24.85 33.85
CA GLY A 5 -6.95 -24.02 33.04
C GLY A 5 -7.58 -22.65 32.83
N ARG A 6 -7.12 -21.66 33.60
CA ARG A 6 -7.38 -20.24 33.34
C ARG A 6 -6.75 -19.95 31.97
N ARG A 7 -7.59 -19.81 30.93
CA ARG A 7 -7.17 -19.20 29.67
C ARG A 7 -6.69 -17.79 30.02
N ARG A 8 -5.38 -17.55 29.92
CA ARG A 8 -4.83 -16.19 29.97
C ARG A 8 -5.39 -15.49 28.74
N ARG A 9 -6.30 -14.55 28.96
CA ARG A 9 -6.63 -13.54 27.96
C ARG A 9 -5.33 -12.81 27.69
N HIS A 10 -4.84 -12.83 26.45
CA HIS A 10 -3.81 -11.89 26.03
C HIS A 10 -4.42 -10.50 26.25
N ALA A 11 -3.97 -9.80 27.29
CA ALA A 11 -4.15 -8.37 27.37
C ALA A 11 -3.41 -7.80 26.15
N THR A 12 -4.12 -7.10 25.28
CA THR A 12 -3.45 -6.10 24.46
C THR A 12 -2.98 -5.05 25.46
N ASP A 13 -1.71 -5.12 25.85
CA ASP A 13 -1.04 -3.96 26.44
C ASP A 13 -1.16 -2.85 25.39
N GLY A 14 -2.13 -1.96 25.58
CA GLY A 14 -2.33 -0.84 24.68
C GLY A 14 -1.07 -0.01 24.68
N LEU A 15 -0.56 0.32 23.50
CA LEU A 15 0.47 1.33 23.38
C LEU A 15 -0.19 2.68 23.68
N VAL A 16 0.27 3.36 24.72
CA VAL A 16 -0.24 4.69 25.12
C VAL A 16 0.90 5.69 24.99
N GLY A 17 0.62 6.81 24.33
CA GLY A 17 1.56 7.92 24.17
C GLY A 17 1.03 8.94 23.17
N ASP A 18 1.69 10.09 23.11
CA ASP A 18 1.35 11.16 22.18
C ASP A 18 2.23 11.09 20.93
N VAL A 19 1.64 11.32 19.77
CA VAL A 19 2.35 11.47 18.49
C VAL A 19 2.09 12.88 17.98
N THR A 20 3.11 13.55 17.46
CA THR A 20 2.99 14.87 16.84
C THR A 20 3.60 14.88 15.44
N PHE A 21 3.07 15.73 14.56
CA PHE A 21 3.61 15.99 13.22
C PHE A 21 3.72 17.49 13.02
N GLY A 22 4.93 17.99 12.74
CA GLY A 22 5.17 19.44 12.62
C GLY A 22 4.91 20.24 13.91
N GLY A 23 4.88 19.57 15.07
CA GLY A 23 4.55 20.18 16.36
C GLY A 23 3.07 20.09 16.75
N GLU A 24 2.20 19.70 15.81
CA GLU A 24 0.76 19.53 16.08
C GLU A 24 0.44 18.08 16.47
N PRO A 25 -0.52 17.85 17.40
CA PRO A 25 -0.96 16.51 17.76
C PRO A 25 -1.47 15.71 16.55
N PHE A 26 -1.00 14.47 16.42
CA PHE A 26 -1.58 13.52 15.48
C PHE A 26 -2.90 13.03 16.06
N HIS A 27 -4.00 13.45 15.44
CA HIS A 27 -5.32 12.98 15.85
C HIS A 27 -5.69 11.69 15.10
N GLU A 28 -5.87 10.61 15.86
CA GLU A 28 -6.35 9.34 15.32
C GLU A 28 -7.88 9.40 15.14
N GLY A 29 -8.38 9.19 13.92
CA GLY A 29 -9.82 9.16 13.63
C GLY A 29 -10.28 10.06 12.48
N PRO A 30 -11.60 10.14 12.23
CA PRO A 30 -12.15 10.89 11.11
C PRO A 30 -12.07 12.41 11.35
N HIS A 31 -10.98 13.01 10.89
CA HIS A 31 -10.82 14.47 10.76
C HIS A 31 -11.17 14.95 9.34
N PRO A 32 -11.61 16.21 9.19
CA PRO A 32 -11.75 16.83 7.88
C PRO A 32 -10.41 16.76 7.12
N ALA A 33 -10.46 16.60 5.79
CA ALA A 33 -9.28 16.32 4.98
C ALA A 33 -8.16 17.38 5.15
N SER A 34 -8.52 18.63 5.43
CA SER A 34 -7.59 19.74 5.70
C SER A 34 -6.77 19.60 6.99
N GLU A 35 -7.21 18.74 7.92
CA GLU A 35 -6.57 18.53 9.22
C GLU A 35 -5.90 17.15 9.32
N ARG A 36 -5.93 16.36 8.24
CA ARG A 36 -5.26 15.06 8.22
C ARG A 36 -3.77 15.26 8.00
N VAL A 37 -2.97 14.64 8.86
CA VAL A 37 -1.53 14.53 8.66
C VAL A 37 -1.27 13.75 7.35
N PRO A 38 -0.43 14.27 6.44
CA PRO A 38 -0.11 13.59 5.19
C PRO A 38 0.79 12.37 5.47
N LEU A 39 0.17 11.25 5.78
CA LEU A 39 0.82 9.97 6.03
C LEU A 39 0.57 9.03 4.85
N SER A 40 1.61 8.31 4.45
CA SER A 40 1.51 7.23 3.46
C SER A 40 2.15 5.97 4.05
N TYR A 41 1.57 4.82 3.72
CA TYR A 41 2.02 3.52 4.21
C TYR A 41 2.28 2.59 3.03
N ILE A 42 3.37 1.83 3.10
CA ILE A 42 3.76 0.86 2.08
C ILE A 42 3.89 -0.50 2.74
N GLU A 43 3.13 -1.47 2.25
CA GLU A 43 3.20 -2.85 2.70
C GLU A 43 4.56 -3.49 2.36
N GLN A 44 4.94 -4.54 3.09
CA GLN A 44 6.13 -5.31 2.77
C GLN A 44 5.97 -6.06 1.44
N GLU A 45 4.80 -6.66 1.24
CA GLU A 45 4.44 -7.42 0.04
C GLU A 45 3.15 -6.83 -0.57
N PRO A 46 3.26 -5.71 -1.30
CA PRO A 46 2.09 -5.10 -1.95
C PRO A 46 1.48 -6.06 -2.97
N ARG A 47 0.15 -6.14 -2.98
CA ARG A 47 -0.61 -7.00 -3.88
C ARG A 47 -1.04 -6.22 -5.10
N PHE A 48 -0.57 -6.66 -6.26
CA PHE A 48 -0.97 -6.12 -7.54
C PHE A 48 -1.86 -7.09 -8.30
N PHE A 49 -2.67 -6.56 -9.20
CA PHE A 49 -3.36 -7.38 -10.20
C PHE A 49 -2.34 -7.87 -11.23
N SER A 50 -2.01 -9.15 -11.20
CA SER A 50 -0.99 -9.77 -12.07
C SER A 50 -1.27 -9.60 -13.57
N ASN A 51 -2.53 -9.38 -13.95
CA ASN A 51 -3.01 -9.23 -15.33
C ASN A 51 -3.09 -7.78 -15.82
N LEU A 52 -2.69 -6.80 -15.00
CA LEU A 52 -2.55 -5.41 -15.42
C LEU A 52 -1.10 -5.09 -15.74
N THR A 53 -0.89 -4.13 -16.64
CA THR A 53 0.42 -3.49 -16.85
C THR A 53 0.76 -2.52 -15.72
N VAL A 54 2.02 -2.10 -15.66
CA VAL A 54 2.47 -1.06 -14.72
C VAL A 54 1.63 0.22 -14.88
N ARG A 55 1.42 0.67 -16.12
CA ARG A 55 0.65 1.88 -16.43
C ARG A 55 -0.82 1.71 -16.02
N GLU A 56 -1.45 0.60 -16.39
CA GLU A 56 -2.84 0.32 -16.01
C GLU A 56 -3.01 0.24 -14.49
N THR A 57 -2.04 -0.33 -13.78
CA THR A 57 -2.04 -0.38 -12.31
C THR A 57 -2.07 1.03 -11.71
N LEU A 58 -1.19 1.92 -12.18
CA LEU A 58 -1.12 3.30 -11.69
C LEU A 58 -2.33 4.13 -12.13
N THR A 59 -2.85 3.92 -13.34
CA THR A 59 -4.09 4.56 -13.79
C THR A 59 -5.28 4.14 -12.94
N LEU A 60 -5.38 2.85 -12.59
CA LEU A 60 -6.42 2.35 -11.71
C LEU A 60 -6.31 2.99 -10.32
N ASP A 61 -5.10 3.05 -9.76
CA ASP A 61 -4.84 3.68 -8.46
C ASP A 61 -5.21 5.17 -8.45
N ALA A 62 -4.81 5.92 -9.47
CA ALA A 62 -5.16 7.33 -9.63
C ALA A 62 -6.68 7.55 -9.67
N ASN A 63 -7.39 6.74 -10.46
CA ASN A 63 -8.86 6.82 -10.56
C ASN A 63 -9.55 6.50 -9.22
N LEU A 64 -9.05 5.53 -8.45
CA LEU A 64 -9.61 5.16 -7.15
C LEU A 64 -9.42 6.26 -6.09
N HIS A 65 -8.29 6.95 -6.13
CA HIS A 65 -7.96 8.03 -5.18
C HIS A 65 -8.45 9.41 -5.62
N GLY A 66 -9.14 9.51 -6.77
CA GLY A 66 -9.63 10.78 -7.32
C GLY A 66 -8.51 11.69 -7.84
N GLY A 67 -7.36 11.12 -8.19
CA GLY A 67 -6.28 11.81 -8.87
C GLY A 67 -6.55 11.99 -10.37
N ASP A 68 -5.74 12.81 -11.04
CA ASP A 68 -5.80 12.97 -12.49
C ASP A 68 -5.00 11.84 -13.17
N ALA A 69 -5.68 11.05 -14.01
CA ALA A 69 -5.04 10.01 -14.79
C ALA A 69 -4.02 10.57 -15.80
N SER A 70 -4.05 11.87 -16.12
CA SER A 70 -3.04 12.51 -16.97
C SER A 70 -1.62 12.46 -16.39
N ASP A 71 -1.49 12.33 -15.07
CA ASP A 71 -0.21 12.41 -14.36
C ASP A 71 0.51 11.05 -14.28
N VAL A 72 -0.13 9.97 -14.71
CA VAL A 72 0.38 8.59 -14.60
C VAL A 72 1.74 8.45 -15.30
N ASP A 73 1.89 9.06 -16.48
CA ASP A 73 3.13 8.97 -17.26
C ASP A 73 4.31 9.63 -16.54
N ASP A 74 4.05 10.73 -15.84
CA ASP A 74 5.04 11.38 -15.01
C ASP A 74 5.38 10.57 -13.76
N VAL A 75 4.39 9.92 -13.14
CA VAL A 75 4.63 8.99 -12.02
C VAL A 75 5.49 7.82 -12.48
N VAL A 76 5.14 7.16 -13.60
CA VAL A 76 5.93 6.07 -14.21
C VAL A 76 7.38 6.50 -14.43
N ARG A 77 7.59 7.71 -14.95
CA ARG A 77 8.93 8.24 -15.19
C ARG A 77 9.69 8.52 -13.89
N ARG A 78 9.03 9.10 -12.87
CA ARG A 78 9.62 9.39 -11.55
C ARG A 78 9.99 8.13 -10.78
N LEU A 79 9.22 7.05 -10.95
CA LEU A 79 9.51 5.73 -10.37
C LEU A 79 10.57 4.95 -11.17
N GLY A 80 11.02 5.47 -12.32
CA GLY A 80 11.99 4.79 -13.18
C GLY A 80 11.43 3.52 -13.82
N LEU A 81 10.12 3.49 -14.11
CA LEU A 81 9.41 2.32 -14.66
C LEU A 81 9.06 2.47 -16.15
N ALA A 82 9.53 3.53 -16.81
CA ALA A 82 9.19 3.83 -18.20
C ALA A 82 9.51 2.66 -19.17
N ALA A 83 10.64 1.96 -18.96
CA ALA A 83 11.03 0.83 -19.80
C ALA A 83 10.10 -0.40 -19.68
N CYS A 84 9.35 -0.51 -18.57
CA CYS A 84 8.43 -1.61 -18.30
C CYS A 84 6.97 -1.14 -18.15
N ALA A 85 6.65 0.08 -18.59
CA ALA A 85 5.34 0.72 -18.35
C ALA A 85 4.17 -0.11 -18.91
N ASP A 86 4.37 -0.72 -20.07
CA ASP A 86 3.36 -1.52 -20.77
C ASP A 86 3.60 -3.04 -20.60
N THR A 87 4.43 -3.43 -19.62
CA THR A 87 4.65 -4.83 -19.23
C THR A 87 3.70 -5.21 -18.11
N LEU A 88 3.14 -6.42 -18.17
CA LEU A 88 2.32 -6.97 -17.08
C LEU A 88 3.12 -6.99 -15.77
N VAL A 89 2.47 -6.64 -14.67
CA VAL A 89 3.07 -6.77 -13.34
C VAL A 89 3.41 -8.24 -13.07
N GLY A 90 2.55 -9.16 -13.51
CA GLY A 90 2.73 -10.61 -13.35
C GLY A 90 2.65 -11.06 -11.89
N GLY A 91 2.94 -12.33 -11.64
CA GLY A 91 2.80 -12.97 -10.33
C GLY A 91 1.85 -14.17 -10.38
N ASP A 92 1.43 -14.65 -9.22
CA ASP A 92 0.51 -15.79 -9.12
C ASP A 92 -0.93 -15.36 -9.47
N THR A 93 -1.55 -16.06 -10.41
CA THR A 93 -2.97 -15.94 -10.74
C THR A 93 -3.72 -17.23 -10.41
N GLY A 94 -3.69 -17.65 -9.15
CA GLY A 94 -4.46 -18.81 -8.68
C GLY A 94 -3.92 -20.15 -9.19
N GLY A 95 -2.60 -20.33 -9.13
CA GLY A 95 -1.92 -21.58 -9.49
C GLY A 95 -1.23 -21.57 -10.85
N LYS A 96 -1.24 -20.44 -11.55
CA LYS A 96 -0.45 -20.22 -12.76
C LYS A 96 0.41 -18.98 -12.57
N GLU A 97 1.72 -19.13 -12.73
CA GLU A 97 2.64 -18.01 -12.69
C GLU A 97 2.56 -17.24 -14.02
N VAL A 98 2.30 -15.94 -13.93
CA VAL A 98 2.35 -15.02 -15.06
C VAL A 98 3.67 -14.28 -15.00
N ARG A 99 4.49 -14.43 -16.03
CA ARG A 99 5.72 -13.65 -16.16
C ARG A 99 5.38 -12.15 -16.25
N GLY A 100 6.08 -11.34 -15.48
CA GLY A 100 5.93 -9.89 -15.50
C GLY A 100 7.25 -9.18 -15.21
N ILE A 101 7.13 -8.02 -14.59
CA ILE A 101 8.27 -7.20 -14.18
C ILE A 101 9.13 -7.89 -13.11
N SER A 102 10.39 -7.45 -13.00
CA SER A 102 11.30 -7.90 -11.95
C SER A 102 10.81 -7.50 -10.56
N GLY A 103 11.30 -8.19 -9.51
CA GLY A 103 10.96 -7.85 -8.13
C GLY A 103 11.37 -6.42 -7.74
N GLY A 104 12.48 -5.90 -8.28
CA GLY A 104 12.92 -4.52 -8.05
C GLY A 104 12.02 -3.48 -8.71
N GLU A 105 11.51 -3.76 -9.90
CA GLU A 105 10.49 -2.92 -10.56
C GLU A 105 9.18 -2.98 -9.78
N ARG A 106 8.75 -4.17 -9.35
CA ARG A 106 7.56 -4.36 -8.52
C ARG A 106 7.64 -3.61 -7.18
N ARG A 107 8.83 -3.45 -6.60
CA ARG A 107 8.99 -2.70 -5.34
C ARG A 107 8.91 -1.18 -5.53
N ARG A 108 9.17 -0.69 -6.73
CA ARG A 108 9.05 0.73 -7.08
C ARG A 108 7.64 1.09 -7.52
N LEU A 109 6.93 0.16 -8.16
CA LEU A 109 5.49 0.23 -8.41
C LEU A 109 4.73 0.27 -7.08
#